data_AF-A0A5K7YBF4-F1
#
_entry.id   AF-A0A5K7YBF4-F1
#
_cell.length_a   1.000
_cell.length_b   1.000
_cell.length_c   1.000
_cell.angle_alpha   90.00
_cell.angle_beta   90.00
_cell.angle_gamma   90.00
#
_symmetry.space_group_name_H-M   'P 1'
#
loop_
_entity.id
_entity.type
_entity.pdbx_description
1 polymer ?
#
loop_
_entity_poly.entity_id
_entity_poly.type
_entity_poly.pdbx_seq_one_letter_code
_entity_poly.pdbx_strand_id
1 'polypeptide(L)'
;MDHSASLPDDHEPEPGRVTIFEMDARGRFIRVNPRGLERFGYSRQDVEAGAGTIDMVVPEDHQRVLESIAGTLAGQPVCHNEVTCLRKDGSTFPALFCAAARFRGRRPAAVLGILIENTRQKALETDIVRLRMVEMELGRAKRSLEGRVRARTRELRETRKAMRALVREKSRTERALRRLETELASKSGKLEDLNTALRFLLKVKDREKTGTEEKMMADLRDRVFPYLRKLERKAREPEIRALATVVDNHLKAIISPFCRRLGCPSINLTPAELNVALMVRAGKSTRQIADSLNVAYKTVETHRVRIRKKLGLTHRRRNLRTCLMTLGTTDPRHKAMGDIFTGPFPAESLRGRDRRRPGIPGGSITHPPNPTGEQNMP
;
A
#
# COMPACT_ATOMS: atom_id res chain seq x y z
N MET A 1 31.19 -51.40 -45.67
CA MET A 1 32.28 -50.60 -46.27
C MET A 1 33.09 -50.08 -45.11
N ASP A 2 34.26 -50.67 -44.93
CA ASP A 2 35.18 -50.45 -43.84
C ASP A 2 35.65 -49.00 -43.76
N HIS A 3 35.47 -48.38 -42.60
CA HIS A 3 36.27 -47.24 -42.19
C HIS A 3 37.14 -47.71 -41.03
N SER A 4 38.29 -48.27 -41.40
CA SER A 4 39.42 -48.54 -40.53
C SER A 4 39.81 -47.26 -39.80
N ALA A 5 39.57 -47.24 -38.49
CA ALA A 5 40.10 -46.26 -37.57
C ALA A 5 41.63 -46.31 -37.66
N SER A 6 42.22 -45.32 -38.32
CA SER A 6 43.66 -45.09 -38.29
C SER A 6 44.00 -44.60 -36.89
N LEU A 7 44.72 -45.46 -36.15
CA LEU A 7 45.41 -45.09 -34.92
C LEU A 7 46.27 -43.85 -35.20
N PRO A 8 46.30 -42.84 -34.31
CA PRO A 8 47.19 -41.70 -34.48
C PRO A 8 48.63 -42.21 -34.46
N ASP A 9 49.40 -41.80 -35.48
CA ASP A 9 50.83 -42.06 -35.64
C ASP A 9 51.54 -42.05 -34.29
N ASP A 10 52.12 -43.19 -33.93
CA ASP A 10 53.25 -43.23 -33.03
C ASP A 10 54.32 -42.32 -33.65
N HIS A 11 54.33 -41.05 -33.23
CA HIS A 11 55.46 -40.18 -33.45
C HIS A 11 56.64 -40.78 -32.68
N GLU A 12 57.37 -41.68 -33.34
CA GLU A 12 58.77 -41.91 -33.04
C GLU A 12 59.41 -40.53 -32.90
N PRO A 13 59.98 -40.18 -31.73
CA PRO A 13 60.60 -38.89 -31.57
C PRO A 13 61.73 -38.79 -32.60
N GLU A 14 61.68 -37.75 -33.45
CA GLU A 14 62.72 -37.48 -34.45
C GLU A 14 64.10 -37.76 -33.85
N PRO A 15 64.89 -38.72 -34.37
CA PRO A 15 66.12 -39.19 -33.71
C PRO A 15 67.25 -38.14 -33.64
N GLY A 16 66.97 -36.87 -33.97
CA GLY A 16 67.93 -35.78 -34.05
C GLY A 16 68.07 -34.89 -32.80
N ARG A 17 67.22 -35.01 -31.75
CA ARG A 17 67.23 -34.06 -30.60
C ARG A 17 67.47 -34.69 -29.23
N VAL A 18 67.78 -35.98 -29.18
CA VAL A 18 67.88 -36.75 -27.95
C VAL A 18 69.34 -37.02 -27.59
N THR A 19 69.73 -36.58 -26.39
CA THR A 19 71.02 -36.94 -25.78
C THR A 19 70.78 -38.11 -24.84
N ILE A 20 71.51 -39.20 -25.05
CA ILE A 20 71.44 -40.40 -24.21
C ILE A 20 72.79 -40.57 -23.55
N PHE A 21 72.79 -40.74 -22.23
CA PHE A 21 74.01 -40.88 -21.46
C PHE A 21 73.89 -41.91 -20.35
N GLU A 22 75.03 -42.45 -19.96
CA GLU A 22 75.21 -43.33 -18.82
C GLU A 22 76.29 -42.74 -17.93
N MET A 23 76.04 -42.65 -16.63
CA MET A 23 76.96 -42.10 -15.65
C MET A 23 77.19 -43.03 -14.45
N ASP A 24 78.34 -42.88 -13.80
CA ASP A 24 78.67 -43.57 -12.56
C ASP A 24 77.92 -42.99 -11.36
N ALA A 25 78.05 -43.63 -10.19
CA ALA A 25 77.41 -43.17 -8.95
C ALA A 25 77.92 -41.80 -8.43
N ARG A 26 79.00 -41.27 -9.01
CA ARG A 26 79.55 -39.94 -8.70
C ARG A 26 79.09 -38.88 -9.71
N GLY A 27 78.24 -39.25 -10.67
CA GLY A 27 77.72 -38.36 -11.70
C GLY A 27 78.67 -38.12 -12.87
N ARG A 28 79.75 -38.89 -13.03
CA ARG A 28 80.66 -38.79 -14.18
C ARG A 28 80.19 -39.65 -15.32
N PHE A 29 80.34 -39.17 -16.55
CA PHE A 29 79.88 -39.92 -17.71
C PHE A 29 80.74 -41.16 -17.95
N ILE A 30 80.09 -42.32 -18.03
CA ILE A 30 80.67 -43.56 -18.54
C ILE A 30 80.55 -43.58 -20.06
N ARG A 31 79.39 -43.14 -20.58
CA ARG A 31 79.10 -43.12 -22.01
C ARG A 31 78.11 -42.02 -22.32
N VAL A 32 78.31 -41.32 -23.43
CA VAL A 32 77.35 -40.38 -24.02
C VAL A 32 77.23 -40.73 -25.49
N ASN A 33 76.03 -40.67 -26.05
CA ASN A 33 75.86 -40.85 -27.49
C ASN A 33 76.58 -39.71 -28.26
N PRO A 34 77.05 -39.95 -29.50
CA PRO A 34 77.77 -38.93 -30.27
C PRO A 34 77.01 -37.60 -30.41
N ARG A 35 75.68 -37.66 -30.51
CA ARG A 35 74.84 -36.46 -30.57
C ARG A 35 74.88 -35.62 -29.29
N GLY A 36 74.96 -36.24 -28.12
CA GLY A 36 75.15 -35.51 -26.87
C GLY A 36 76.49 -34.79 -26.84
N LEU A 37 77.57 -35.46 -27.27
CA LEU A 37 78.89 -34.86 -27.35
C LEU A 37 78.92 -33.66 -28.30
N GLU A 38 78.42 -33.82 -29.53
CA GLU A 38 78.28 -32.73 -30.51
C GLU A 38 77.46 -31.57 -29.96
N ARG A 39 76.31 -31.85 -29.34
CA ARG A 39 75.36 -30.84 -28.89
C ARG A 39 75.88 -29.99 -27.74
N PHE A 40 76.60 -30.61 -26.81
CA PHE A 40 77.17 -29.93 -25.65
C PHE A 40 78.56 -29.35 -25.95
N GLY A 41 79.16 -29.68 -27.10
CA GLY A 41 80.51 -29.24 -27.47
C GLY A 41 81.63 -29.97 -26.71
N TYR A 42 81.33 -31.15 -26.16
CA TYR A 42 82.28 -31.98 -25.44
C TYR A 42 82.86 -33.04 -26.37
N SER A 43 84.15 -33.31 -26.24
CA SER A 43 84.82 -34.41 -26.91
C SER A 43 84.76 -35.68 -26.07
N ARG A 44 85.04 -36.84 -26.69
CA ARG A 44 85.18 -38.10 -25.94
C ARG A 44 86.34 -38.04 -24.92
N GLN A 45 87.40 -37.31 -25.23
CA GLN A 45 88.52 -37.10 -24.31
C GLN A 45 88.11 -36.32 -23.07
N ASP A 46 87.16 -35.38 -23.18
CA ASP A 46 86.64 -34.65 -22.01
C ASP A 46 85.86 -35.59 -21.07
N VAL A 47 85.10 -36.54 -21.63
CA VAL A 47 84.43 -37.59 -20.85
C VAL A 47 85.45 -38.50 -20.16
N GLU A 48 86.50 -38.90 -20.88
CA GLU A 48 87.60 -39.70 -20.31
C GLU A 48 88.40 -38.95 -19.24
N ALA A 49 88.53 -37.63 -19.37
CA ALA A 49 89.12 -36.73 -18.36
C ALA A 49 88.21 -36.53 -17.13
N GLY A 50 86.99 -37.07 -17.15
CA GLY A 50 86.09 -37.10 -16.00
C GLY A 50 84.94 -36.11 -16.03
N ALA A 51 84.61 -35.51 -17.19
CA ALA A 51 83.42 -34.67 -17.33
C ALA A 51 82.16 -35.40 -16.85
N GLY A 52 81.32 -34.68 -16.11
CA GLY A 52 80.12 -35.21 -15.49
C GLY A 52 78.88 -34.39 -15.77
N THR A 53 77.74 -34.90 -15.30
CA THR A 53 76.42 -34.29 -15.53
C THR A 53 76.34 -32.85 -15.04
N ILE A 54 77.08 -32.51 -13.99
CA ILE A 54 77.07 -31.16 -13.40
C ILE A 54 77.75 -30.11 -14.30
N ASP A 55 78.74 -30.52 -15.10
CA ASP A 55 79.46 -29.65 -16.03
C ASP A 55 78.58 -29.24 -17.24
N MET A 56 77.44 -29.93 -17.41
CA MET A 56 76.49 -29.73 -18.50
C MET A 56 75.18 -29.04 -18.05
N VAL A 57 75.12 -28.56 -16.81
CA VAL A 57 73.96 -27.90 -16.21
C VAL A 57 74.39 -26.53 -15.68
N VAL A 58 73.51 -25.53 -15.75
CA VAL A 58 73.80 -24.20 -15.19
C VAL A 58 74.00 -24.26 -13.66
N PRO A 59 74.90 -23.46 -13.07
CA PRO A 59 75.22 -23.51 -11.64
C PRO A 59 74.01 -23.43 -10.71
N GLU A 60 72.99 -22.67 -11.10
CA GLU A 60 71.76 -22.47 -10.32
C GLU A 60 70.94 -23.76 -10.16
N ASP A 61 71.06 -24.69 -11.11
CA ASP A 61 70.33 -25.95 -11.13
C ASP A 61 71.15 -27.12 -10.55
N HIS A 62 72.42 -26.90 -10.18
CA HIS A 62 73.35 -27.96 -9.72
C HIS A 62 72.83 -28.76 -8.53
N GLN A 63 72.38 -28.06 -7.48
CA GLN A 63 71.87 -28.71 -6.28
C GLN A 63 70.66 -29.60 -6.58
N ARG A 64 69.69 -29.08 -7.36
CA ARG A 64 68.49 -29.82 -7.77
C ARG A 64 68.84 -31.08 -8.56
N VAL A 65 69.83 -30.99 -9.45
CA VAL A 65 70.29 -32.13 -10.25
C VAL A 65 71.02 -33.17 -9.40
N LEU A 66 71.87 -32.76 -8.44
CA LEU A 66 72.55 -33.69 -7.54
C LEU A 66 71.56 -34.46 -6.66
N GLU A 67 70.54 -33.77 -6.11
CA GLU A 67 69.46 -34.40 -5.34
C GLU A 67 68.67 -35.42 -6.20
N SER A 68 68.37 -35.04 -7.44
CA SER A 68 67.73 -35.90 -8.43
C SER A 68 68.55 -37.16 -8.75
N ILE A 69 69.88 -37.03 -8.91
CA ILE A 69 70.80 -38.17 -9.12
C ILE A 69 70.81 -39.09 -7.91
N ALA A 70 70.88 -38.55 -6.69
CA ALA A 70 70.86 -39.33 -5.46
C ALA A 70 69.54 -40.10 -5.31
N GLY A 71 68.40 -39.46 -5.57
CA GLY A 71 67.09 -40.11 -5.59
C GLY A 71 66.99 -41.22 -6.64
N THR A 72 67.54 -40.98 -7.83
CA THR A 72 67.59 -41.98 -8.91
C THR A 72 68.39 -43.21 -8.51
N LEU A 73 69.58 -43.03 -7.91
CA LEU A 73 70.41 -44.12 -7.39
C LEU A 73 69.74 -44.89 -6.24
N ALA A 74 68.88 -44.22 -5.47
CA ALA A 74 68.04 -44.85 -4.44
C ALA A 74 66.83 -45.62 -4.99
N GLY A 75 66.65 -45.64 -6.32
CA GLY A 75 65.60 -46.41 -7.00
C GLY A 75 64.34 -45.61 -7.35
N GLN A 76 64.36 -44.27 -7.20
CA GLN A 76 63.27 -43.40 -7.62
C GLN A 76 63.55 -42.82 -9.01
N PRO A 77 62.96 -43.35 -10.10
CA PRO A 77 63.19 -42.79 -11.42
C PRO A 77 62.64 -41.36 -11.50
N VAL A 78 63.34 -40.52 -12.27
CA VAL A 78 62.97 -39.12 -12.51
C VAL A 78 62.53 -39.01 -13.95
N CYS A 79 61.37 -38.41 -14.20
CA CYS A 79 60.88 -38.16 -15.56
C CYS A 79 60.33 -36.73 -15.67
N HIS A 80 60.47 -36.13 -16.85
CA HIS A 80 59.90 -34.81 -17.21
C HIS A 80 60.39 -33.64 -16.35
N ASN A 81 61.64 -33.67 -15.88
CA ASN A 81 62.23 -32.51 -15.20
C ASN A 81 62.83 -31.53 -16.20
N GLU A 82 62.40 -30.27 -16.15
CA GLU A 82 63.03 -29.19 -16.90
C GLU A 82 64.37 -28.82 -16.25
N VAL A 83 65.41 -28.76 -17.08
CA VAL A 83 66.75 -28.35 -16.70
C VAL A 83 67.31 -27.40 -17.75
N THR A 84 68.00 -26.37 -17.29
CA THR A 84 68.77 -25.52 -18.21
C THR A 84 70.15 -26.13 -18.40
N CYS A 85 70.39 -26.66 -19.59
CA CYS A 85 71.67 -27.24 -19.98
C CYS A 85 72.68 -26.15 -20.35
N LEU A 86 73.95 -26.39 -20.01
CA LEU A 86 75.10 -25.53 -20.29
C LEU A 86 76.05 -26.25 -21.26
N ARG A 87 76.38 -25.62 -22.38
CA ARG A 87 77.38 -26.10 -23.34
C ARG A 87 78.79 -25.69 -22.92
N LYS A 88 79.81 -26.37 -23.45
CA LYS A 88 81.24 -26.05 -23.20
C LYS A 88 81.64 -24.63 -23.64
N ASP A 89 80.94 -24.07 -24.63
CA ASP A 89 81.12 -22.68 -25.10
C ASP A 89 80.43 -21.62 -24.22
N GLY A 90 79.73 -22.05 -23.16
CA GLY A 90 78.99 -21.19 -22.24
C GLY A 90 77.55 -20.86 -22.66
N SER A 91 77.11 -21.26 -23.85
CA SER A 91 75.72 -21.09 -24.28
C SER A 91 74.79 -22.08 -23.56
N THR A 92 73.53 -21.68 -23.36
CA THR A 92 72.54 -22.51 -22.65
C THR A 92 71.38 -22.92 -23.54
N PHE A 93 70.68 -23.98 -23.16
CA PHE A 93 69.42 -24.38 -23.78
C PHE A 93 68.52 -25.12 -22.79
N PRO A 94 67.18 -24.99 -22.88
CA PRO A 94 66.29 -25.77 -22.03
C PRO A 94 66.19 -27.20 -22.54
N ALA A 95 66.18 -28.16 -21.62
CA ALA A 95 65.93 -29.56 -21.92
C ALA A 95 65.03 -30.20 -20.87
N LEU A 96 64.28 -31.21 -21.29
CA LEU A 96 63.57 -32.14 -20.44
C LEU A 96 64.47 -33.34 -20.17
N PHE A 97 64.52 -33.78 -18.92
CA PHE A 97 65.37 -34.87 -18.48
C PHE A 97 64.55 -36.03 -17.87
N CYS A 98 64.91 -37.25 -18.26
CA CYS A 98 64.45 -38.48 -17.64
C CYS A 98 65.65 -39.37 -17.29
N ALA A 99 65.66 -40.00 -16.11
CA ALA A 99 66.68 -40.96 -15.72
C ALA A 99 66.17 -42.07 -14.82
N ALA A 100 66.84 -43.22 -14.93
CA ALA A 100 66.63 -44.39 -14.09
C ALA A 100 67.97 -45.03 -13.72
N ALA A 101 68.05 -45.63 -12.53
CA ALA A 101 69.23 -46.38 -12.11
C ALA A 101 69.29 -47.75 -12.81
N ARG A 102 70.50 -48.14 -13.22
CA ARG A 102 70.84 -49.47 -13.70
C ARG A 102 71.47 -50.25 -12.55
N PHE A 103 70.85 -51.34 -12.14
CA PHE A 103 71.30 -52.16 -11.01
C PHE A 103 72.17 -53.34 -11.46
N ARG A 104 73.20 -53.68 -10.65
CA ARG A 104 73.95 -54.94 -10.77
C ARG A 104 73.76 -55.71 -9.46
N GLY A 105 72.79 -56.62 -9.45
CA GLY A 105 72.30 -57.23 -8.21
C GLY A 105 71.51 -56.22 -7.37
N ARG A 106 71.77 -56.14 -6.06
CA ARG A 106 71.12 -55.18 -5.14
C ARG A 106 71.81 -53.81 -5.05
N ARG A 107 72.84 -53.56 -5.85
CA ARG A 107 73.58 -52.28 -5.83
C ARG A 107 73.34 -51.49 -7.13
N PRO A 108 73.05 -50.17 -7.06
CA PRO A 108 72.98 -49.33 -8.24
C PRO A 108 74.39 -49.23 -8.85
N ALA A 109 74.51 -49.58 -10.13
CA ALA A 109 75.79 -49.65 -10.85
C ALA A 109 76.03 -48.42 -11.73
N ALA A 110 74.97 -47.81 -12.26
CA ALA A 110 75.03 -46.62 -13.10
C ALA A 110 73.67 -45.91 -13.12
N VAL A 111 73.61 -44.70 -13.66
CA VAL A 111 72.36 -44.02 -14.04
C VAL A 111 72.30 -43.90 -15.56
N LEU A 112 71.19 -44.31 -16.16
CA LEU A 112 70.88 -44.09 -17.56
C LEU A 112 69.95 -42.88 -17.68
N GLY A 113 70.36 -41.90 -18.46
CA GLY A 113 69.66 -40.64 -18.65
C GLY A 113 69.36 -40.33 -20.11
N ILE A 114 68.23 -39.66 -20.33
CA ILE A 114 67.78 -39.12 -21.61
C ILE A 114 67.47 -37.63 -21.43
N LEU A 115 68.08 -36.80 -22.26
CA LEU A 115 67.85 -35.35 -22.35
C LEU A 115 67.21 -35.02 -23.71
N ILE A 116 66.10 -34.30 -23.69
CA ILE A 116 65.34 -33.87 -24.87
C ILE A 116 65.28 -32.35 -24.86
N GLU A 117 65.88 -31.68 -25.84
CA GLU A 117 65.83 -30.22 -25.92
C GLU A 117 64.38 -29.72 -26.10
N ASN A 118 63.99 -28.73 -25.31
CA ASN A 118 62.72 -28.02 -25.44
C ASN A 118 62.99 -26.63 -26.05
N THR A 119 62.34 -26.28 -27.17
CA THR A 119 62.59 -25.01 -27.86
C THR A 119 61.70 -23.89 -27.32
N ARG A 120 62.28 -22.73 -26.99
CA ARG A 120 61.55 -21.51 -26.53
C ARG A 120 60.36 -21.13 -27.43
N GLN A 121 60.42 -21.47 -28.71
CA GLN A 121 59.36 -21.24 -29.68
C GLN A 121 58.04 -21.94 -29.32
N LYS A 122 58.07 -23.19 -28.86
CA LYS A 122 56.84 -23.96 -28.56
C LYS A 122 56.11 -23.39 -27.33
N ALA A 123 56.85 -22.89 -26.33
CA ALA A 123 56.26 -22.26 -25.15
C ALA A 123 55.55 -20.94 -25.48
N LEU A 124 56.19 -20.09 -26.31
CA LEU A 124 55.59 -18.82 -26.75
C LEU A 124 54.33 -19.05 -27.58
N GLU A 125 54.32 -20.04 -28.47
CA GLU A 125 53.14 -20.41 -29.26
C GLU A 125 51.96 -20.81 -28.36
N THR A 126 52.20 -21.61 -27.31
CA THR A 126 51.15 -21.99 -26.36
C THR A 126 50.60 -20.82 -25.55
N ASP A 127 51.45 -19.88 -25.14
CA ASP A 127 51.03 -18.70 -24.39
C ASP A 127 50.21 -17.73 -25.24
N ILE A 128 50.58 -17.53 -26.51
CA ILE A 128 49.80 -16.72 -27.46
C ILE A 128 48.39 -17.31 -27.64
N VAL A 129 48.27 -18.63 -27.74
CA VAL A 129 46.96 -19.30 -27.85
C VAL A 129 46.14 -19.08 -26.57
N ARG A 130 46.74 -19.24 -25.38
CA ARG A 130 46.08 -19.04 -24.10
C ARG A 130 45.59 -17.60 -23.92
N LEU A 131 46.43 -16.61 -24.21
CA LEU A 131 46.09 -15.19 -24.10
C LEU A 131 44.91 -14.85 -25.03
N ARG A 132 44.94 -15.34 -26.28
CA ARG A 132 43.82 -15.15 -27.22
C ARG A 132 42.51 -15.74 -26.72
N MET A 133 42.54 -16.89 -26.05
CA MET A 133 41.32 -17.48 -25.45
C MET A 133 40.75 -16.57 -24.35
N VAL A 134 41.60 -16.08 -23.44
CA VAL A 134 41.19 -15.16 -22.37
C VAL A 134 40.64 -13.85 -22.94
N GLU A 135 41.29 -13.28 -23.96
CA GLU A 135 40.81 -12.07 -24.63
C GLU A 135 39.44 -12.27 -25.28
N MET A 136 39.20 -13.43 -25.91
CA MET A 136 37.89 -13.77 -26.48
C MET A 136 36.81 -13.90 -25.42
N GLU A 137 37.10 -14.57 -24.30
CA GLU A 137 36.18 -14.71 -23.18
C GLU A 137 35.86 -13.36 -22.54
N LEU A 138 36.88 -12.53 -22.30
CA LEU A 138 36.71 -11.17 -21.80
C LEU A 138 35.85 -10.32 -22.76
N GLY A 139 36.09 -10.44 -24.07
CA GLY A 139 35.28 -9.78 -25.09
C GLY A 139 33.82 -10.21 -25.10
N ARG A 140 33.55 -11.52 -24.90
CA ARG A 140 32.18 -12.04 -24.76
C ARG A 140 31.51 -11.53 -23.49
N ALA A 141 32.20 -11.58 -22.36
CA ALA A 141 31.71 -11.08 -21.08
C ALA A 141 31.39 -9.58 -21.14
N LYS A 142 32.29 -8.78 -21.74
CA LYS A 142 32.10 -7.33 -21.94
C LYS A 142 30.86 -7.03 -22.78
N ARG A 143 30.68 -7.71 -23.93
CA ARG A 143 29.49 -7.53 -24.78
C ARG A 143 28.19 -7.90 -24.05
N SER A 144 28.21 -8.99 -23.29
CA SER A 144 27.06 -9.41 -22.48
C SER A 144 26.71 -8.35 -21.42
N LEU A 145 27.71 -7.84 -20.69
CA LEU A 145 27.51 -6.79 -19.69
C LEU A 145 27.00 -5.50 -20.32
N GLU A 146 27.58 -5.06 -21.43
CA GLU A 146 27.11 -3.88 -22.17
C GLU A 146 25.65 -4.04 -22.63
N GLY A 147 25.27 -5.24 -23.10
CA GLY A 147 23.89 -5.57 -23.44
C GLY A 147 22.94 -5.42 -22.23
N ARG A 148 23.32 -5.99 -21.08
CA ARG A 148 22.56 -5.88 -19.83
C ARG A 148 22.43 -4.44 -19.35
N VAL A 149 23.53 -3.67 -19.38
CA VAL A 149 23.52 -2.26 -18.99
C VAL A 149 22.62 -1.44 -19.90
N ARG A 150 22.66 -1.64 -21.22
CA ARG A 150 21.77 -0.96 -22.17
C ARG A 150 20.31 -1.30 -21.92
N ALA A 151 19.99 -2.59 -21.77
CA ALA A 151 18.63 -3.04 -21.48
C ALA A 151 18.09 -2.44 -20.18
N ARG A 152 18.87 -2.55 -19.08
CA ARG A 152 18.47 -2.00 -17.78
C ARG A 152 18.34 -0.48 -17.80
N THR A 153 19.23 0.22 -18.50
CA THR A 153 19.17 1.67 -18.64
C THR A 153 17.91 2.13 -19.39
N ARG A 154 17.49 1.37 -20.41
CA ARG A 154 16.25 1.62 -21.14
C ARG A 154 15.03 1.40 -20.25
N GLU A 155 14.96 0.27 -19.57
CA GLU A 155 13.88 -0.05 -18.63
C GLU A 155 13.76 1.01 -17.51
N LEU A 156 14.90 1.42 -16.91
CA LEU A 156 14.93 2.48 -15.92
C LEU A 156 14.48 3.84 -16.47
N ARG A 157 14.81 4.16 -17.73
CA ARG A 157 14.31 5.38 -18.37
C ARG A 157 12.80 5.35 -18.58
N GLU A 158 12.26 4.23 -19.04
CA GLU A 158 10.83 4.05 -19.30
C GLU A 158 10.03 4.10 -17.99
N THR A 159 10.44 3.33 -16.98
CA THR A 159 9.83 3.36 -15.64
C THR A 159 9.92 4.73 -14.99
N ARG A 160 11.07 5.42 -15.08
CA ARG A 160 11.22 6.79 -14.56
C ARG A 160 10.31 7.79 -15.28
N LYS A 161 10.11 7.65 -16.60
CA LYS A 161 9.18 8.48 -17.38
C LYS A 161 7.73 8.24 -16.93
N ALA A 162 7.34 6.99 -16.77
CA ALA A 162 6.00 6.61 -16.28
C ALA A 162 5.74 7.14 -14.86
N MET A 163 6.69 6.94 -13.94
CA MET A 163 6.57 7.42 -12.56
C MET A 163 6.46 8.96 -12.50
N ARG A 164 7.22 9.69 -13.33
CA ARG A 164 7.09 11.15 -13.44
C ARG A 164 5.71 11.58 -13.93
N ALA A 165 5.11 10.84 -14.86
CA ALA A 165 3.76 11.13 -15.34
C ALA A 165 2.72 10.92 -14.23
N LEU A 166 2.80 9.80 -13.50
CA LEU A 166 1.93 9.51 -12.36
C LEU A 166 2.04 10.56 -11.25
N VAL A 167 3.26 10.99 -10.90
CA VAL A 167 3.46 12.05 -9.90
C VAL A 167 2.82 13.37 -10.33
N ARG A 168 2.90 13.71 -11.62
CA ARG A 168 2.26 14.93 -12.16
C ARG A 168 0.75 14.84 -12.08
N GLU A 169 0.17 13.69 -12.42
CA GLU A 169 -1.27 13.46 -12.33
C GLU A 169 -1.76 13.53 -10.87
N LYS A 170 -1.11 12.81 -9.96
CA LYS A 170 -1.41 12.87 -8.53
C LYS A 170 -1.33 14.29 -7.98
N SER A 171 -0.30 15.04 -8.36
CA SER A 171 -0.15 16.44 -7.93
C SER A 171 -1.24 17.37 -8.49
N ARG A 172 -1.87 17.02 -9.63
CA ARG A 172 -2.99 17.77 -10.20
C ARG A 172 -4.28 17.46 -9.45
N THR A 173 -4.54 16.18 -9.19
CA THR A 173 -5.75 15.75 -8.46
C THR A 173 -5.71 16.25 -7.01
N GLU A 174 -4.57 16.18 -6.33
CA GLU A 174 -4.40 16.75 -4.98
C GLU A 174 -4.63 18.27 -4.96
N ARG A 175 -4.16 19.00 -5.98
CA ARG A 175 -4.41 20.45 -6.09
C ARG A 175 -5.88 20.76 -6.32
N ALA A 176 -6.56 20.00 -7.17
CA ALA A 176 -7.99 20.16 -7.40
C ALA A 176 -8.80 19.85 -6.14
N LEU A 177 -8.44 18.79 -5.41
CA LEU A 177 -9.08 18.42 -4.15
C LEU A 177 -8.94 19.51 -3.11
N ARG A 178 -7.73 20.05 -2.90
CA ARG A 178 -7.50 21.16 -1.96
C ARG A 178 -8.33 22.40 -2.29
N ARG A 179 -8.51 22.73 -3.58
CA ARG A 179 -9.37 23.85 -4.00
C ARG A 179 -10.82 23.61 -3.61
N LEU A 180 -11.35 22.41 -3.88
CA LEU A 180 -12.71 22.05 -3.50
C LEU A 180 -12.90 22.06 -1.99
N GLU A 181 -11.93 21.56 -1.21
CA GLU A 181 -11.97 21.61 0.26
C GLU A 181 -12.03 23.06 0.76
N THR A 182 -11.21 23.96 0.22
CA THR A 182 -11.26 25.39 0.60
C THR A 182 -12.57 26.05 0.22
N GLU A 183 -13.16 25.70 -0.92
CA GLU A 183 -14.44 26.24 -1.37
C GLU A 183 -15.59 25.73 -0.48
N LEU A 184 -15.59 24.44 -0.14
CA LEU A 184 -16.56 23.84 0.77
C LEU A 184 -16.46 24.44 2.17
N ALA A 185 -15.25 24.66 2.69
CA ALA A 185 -15.05 25.33 3.97
C ALA A 185 -15.62 26.75 3.97
N SER A 186 -15.36 27.54 2.91
CA SER A 186 -15.94 28.87 2.75
C SER A 186 -17.47 28.86 2.64
N LYS A 187 -18.03 27.91 1.88
CA LYS A 187 -19.48 27.72 1.77
C LYS A 187 -20.11 27.31 3.10
N SER A 188 -19.47 26.42 3.86
CA SER A 188 -19.92 26.01 5.18
C SER A 188 -19.98 27.20 6.15
N GLY A 189 -18.92 28.02 6.20
CA GLY A 189 -18.91 29.24 7.00
C GLY A 189 -20.03 30.21 6.63
N LYS A 190 -20.23 30.48 5.33
CA LYS A 190 -21.35 31.33 4.86
C LYS A 190 -22.72 30.79 5.27
N LEU A 191 -22.91 29.47 5.24
CA LEU A 191 -24.15 28.84 5.67
C LEU A 191 -24.35 28.97 7.19
N GLU A 192 -23.29 28.87 7.98
CA GLU A 192 -23.35 29.11 9.43
C GLU A 192 -23.72 30.56 9.75
N ASP A 193 -23.14 31.53 9.04
CA ASP A 193 -23.47 32.95 9.18
C ASP A 193 -24.94 33.22 8.81
N LEU A 194 -25.40 32.70 7.67
CA LEU A 194 -26.79 32.78 7.23
C LEU A 194 -27.75 32.15 8.24
N ASN A 195 -27.43 30.97 8.76
CA ASN A 195 -28.24 30.29 9.77
C ASN A 195 -28.30 31.11 11.07
N THR A 196 -27.20 31.74 11.46
CA THR A 196 -27.15 32.60 12.64
C THR A 196 -28.01 33.85 12.45
N ALA A 197 -27.89 34.50 11.28
CA ALA A 197 -28.71 35.65 10.91
C ALA A 197 -30.21 35.29 10.87
N LEU A 198 -30.58 34.16 10.28
CA LEU A 198 -31.96 33.68 10.24
C LEU A 198 -32.52 33.41 11.65
N ARG A 199 -31.76 32.71 12.50
CA ARG A 199 -32.17 32.47 13.90
C ARG A 199 -32.35 33.79 14.66
N PHE A 200 -31.48 34.77 14.43
CA PHE A 200 -31.62 36.10 15.00
C PHE A 200 -32.89 36.80 14.52
N LEU A 201 -33.13 36.84 13.20
CA LEU A 201 -34.34 37.44 12.61
C LEU A 201 -35.63 36.77 13.10
N LEU A 202 -35.65 35.44 13.21
CA LEU A 202 -36.77 34.71 13.79
C LEU A 202 -37.05 35.13 15.23
N LYS A 203 -35.99 35.26 16.03
CA LYS A 203 -36.11 35.71 17.43
C LYS A 203 -36.61 37.15 17.54
N VAL A 204 -36.18 38.04 16.64
CA VAL A 204 -36.70 39.42 16.57
C VAL A 204 -38.17 39.42 16.21
N LYS A 205 -38.56 38.68 15.16
CA LYS A 205 -39.96 38.57 14.73
C LYS A 205 -40.88 38.02 15.83
N ASP A 206 -40.44 37.01 16.56
CA ASP A 206 -41.20 36.46 17.69
C ASP A 206 -41.35 37.49 18.82
N ARG A 207 -40.31 38.30 19.08
CA ARG A 207 -40.36 39.40 20.06
C ARG A 207 -41.30 40.52 19.63
N GLU A 208 -41.26 40.94 18.37
CA GLU A 208 -42.19 41.96 17.86
C GLU A 208 -43.64 41.49 17.94
N LYS A 209 -43.90 40.24 17.56
CA LYS A 209 -45.24 39.65 17.63
C LYS A 209 -45.74 39.49 19.07
N THR A 210 -44.89 39.09 20.00
CA THR A 210 -45.25 39.04 21.41
C THR A 210 -45.48 40.44 21.99
N GLY A 211 -44.67 41.43 21.59
CA GLY A 211 -44.85 42.82 22.01
C GLY A 211 -46.14 43.47 21.50
N THR A 212 -46.57 43.20 20.27
CA THR A 212 -47.86 43.71 19.76
C THR A 212 -49.05 43.09 20.50
N GLU A 213 -48.96 41.80 20.85
CA GLU A 213 -50.00 41.12 21.63
C GLU A 213 -50.07 41.63 23.08
N GLU A 214 -48.93 41.86 23.73
CA GLU A 214 -48.90 42.46 25.08
C GLU A 214 -49.53 43.85 25.09
N LYS A 215 -49.27 44.67 24.06
CA LYS A 215 -49.91 45.98 23.87
C LYS A 215 -51.42 45.83 23.70
N MET A 216 -51.88 44.93 22.82
CA MET A 216 -53.32 44.68 22.63
C MET A 216 -53.99 44.20 23.94
N MET A 217 -53.34 43.36 24.73
CA MET A 217 -53.87 42.92 26.03
C MET A 217 -53.98 44.08 27.02
N ALA A 218 -53.00 44.97 27.05
CA ALA A 218 -53.06 46.19 27.86
C ALA A 218 -54.24 47.06 27.43
N ASP A 219 -54.39 47.31 26.12
CA ASP A 219 -55.51 48.08 25.58
C ASP A 219 -56.87 47.46 25.92
N LEU A 220 -57.04 46.14 25.79
CA LEU A 220 -58.28 45.48 26.18
C LEU A 220 -58.54 45.57 27.69
N ARG A 221 -57.50 45.38 28.51
CA ARG A 221 -57.61 45.47 29.97
C ARG A 221 -58.00 46.86 30.44
N ASP A 222 -57.48 47.89 29.80
CA ASP A 222 -57.65 49.26 30.26
C ASP A 222 -58.89 49.91 29.63
N ARG A 223 -59.26 49.52 28.40
CA ARG A 223 -60.35 50.15 27.64
C ARG A 223 -61.61 49.32 27.48
N VAL A 224 -61.55 47.98 27.52
CA VAL A 224 -62.71 47.12 27.20
C VAL A 224 -63.24 46.38 28.43
N PHE A 225 -62.36 45.73 29.20
CA PHE A 225 -62.76 44.97 30.39
C PHE A 225 -63.48 45.80 31.47
N PRO A 226 -63.17 47.09 31.72
CA PRO A 226 -63.91 47.87 32.71
C PRO A 226 -65.39 48.00 32.36
N TYR A 227 -65.71 48.18 31.08
CA TYR A 227 -67.10 48.29 30.61
C TYR A 227 -67.81 46.95 30.61
N LEU A 228 -67.14 45.85 30.25
CA LEU A 228 -67.71 44.51 30.35
C LEU A 228 -68.07 44.15 31.80
N ARG A 229 -67.18 44.43 32.75
CA ARG A 229 -67.47 44.24 34.18
C ARG A 229 -68.62 45.14 34.66
N LYS A 230 -68.70 46.37 34.16
CA LYS A 230 -69.81 47.30 34.48
C LYS A 230 -71.14 46.80 33.93
N LEU A 231 -71.14 46.20 32.74
CA LEU A 231 -72.31 45.62 32.08
C LEU A 231 -72.77 44.35 32.82
N GLU A 232 -71.83 43.47 33.18
CA GLU A 232 -72.09 42.26 33.98
C GLU A 232 -72.71 42.59 35.36
N ARG A 233 -72.24 43.65 36.01
CA ARG A 233 -72.78 44.13 37.30
C ARG A 233 -74.18 44.74 37.20
N LYS A 234 -74.53 45.39 36.07
CA LYS A 234 -75.82 46.08 35.90
C LYS A 234 -76.91 45.22 35.25
N ALA A 235 -76.55 44.13 34.58
CA ALA A 235 -77.49 43.26 33.89
C ALA A 235 -78.33 42.42 34.85
N ARG A 236 -79.66 42.67 34.86
CA ARG A 236 -80.63 41.90 35.65
C ARG A 236 -80.96 40.54 35.00
N GLU A 237 -81.02 40.50 33.68
CA GLU A 237 -81.28 39.28 32.92
C GLU A 237 -80.08 38.30 32.96
N PRO A 238 -80.33 36.99 33.18
CA PRO A 238 -79.29 35.98 33.20
C PRO A 238 -78.63 35.78 31.83
N GLU A 239 -79.36 35.99 30.74
CA GLU A 239 -78.84 35.87 29.36
C GLU A 239 -77.79 36.93 29.04
N ILE A 240 -78.04 38.20 29.42
CA ILE A 240 -77.10 39.31 29.20
C ILE A 240 -75.81 39.11 30.01
N ARG A 241 -75.89 38.58 31.23
CA ARG A 241 -74.71 38.21 32.03
C ARG A 241 -73.92 37.08 31.39
N ALA A 242 -74.61 36.04 30.91
CA ALA A 242 -73.96 34.93 30.22
C ALA A 242 -73.24 35.42 28.95
N LEU A 243 -73.84 36.32 28.19
CA LEU A 243 -73.25 36.90 26.98
C LEU A 243 -72.03 37.77 27.31
N ALA A 244 -72.10 38.62 28.34
CA ALA A 244 -70.96 39.44 28.79
C ALA A 244 -69.77 38.56 29.23
N THR A 245 -70.05 37.47 29.95
CA THR A 245 -69.04 36.48 30.35
C THR A 245 -68.41 35.81 29.14
N VAL A 246 -69.20 35.51 28.10
CA VAL A 246 -68.71 34.91 26.86
C VAL A 246 -67.81 35.89 26.09
N VAL A 247 -68.19 37.16 25.97
CA VAL A 247 -67.40 38.21 25.30
C VAL A 247 -66.08 38.46 26.03
N ASP A 248 -66.09 38.57 27.36
CA ASP A 248 -64.88 38.71 28.17
C ASP A 248 -63.91 37.53 27.95
N ASN A 249 -64.43 36.30 27.95
CA ASN A 249 -63.64 35.11 27.67
C ASN A 249 -63.09 35.07 26.24
N HIS A 250 -63.86 35.50 25.24
CA HIS A 250 -63.39 35.54 23.85
C HIS A 250 -62.31 36.60 23.64
N LEU A 251 -62.46 37.78 24.23
CA LEU A 251 -61.49 38.85 24.15
C LEU A 251 -60.15 38.46 24.81
N LYS A 252 -60.20 37.86 26.00
CA LYS A 252 -59.01 37.27 26.65
C LYS A 252 -58.40 36.14 25.84
N ALA A 253 -59.23 35.38 25.13
CA ALA A 253 -58.77 34.27 24.32
C ALA A 253 -58.07 34.72 23.04
N ILE A 254 -58.59 35.73 22.32
CA ILE A 254 -58.05 36.20 21.05
C ILE A 254 -56.55 36.56 21.16
N ILE A 255 -56.12 37.08 22.31
CA ILE A 255 -54.73 37.48 22.54
C ILE A 255 -53.95 36.45 23.37
N SER A 256 -54.56 35.30 23.71
CA SER A 256 -53.89 34.24 24.47
C SER A 256 -52.92 33.44 23.61
N PRO A 257 -51.78 32.96 24.17
CA PRO A 257 -50.88 31.98 23.55
C PRO A 257 -51.56 30.72 23.01
N PHE A 258 -52.74 30.40 23.56
CA PHE A 258 -53.57 29.29 23.13
C PHE A 258 -54.22 29.52 21.76
N CYS A 259 -54.77 30.72 21.50
CA CYS A 259 -55.37 31.03 20.20
C CYS A 259 -54.31 31.15 19.10
N ARG A 260 -53.06 31.53 19.43
CA ARG A 260 -51.91 31.46 18.50
C ARG A 260 -51.73 30.05 17.94
N ARG A 261 -51.75 29.03 18.80
CA ARG A 261 -51.56 27.62 18.39
C ARG A 261 -52.74 27.06 17.61
N LEU A 262 -53.96 27.48 17.91
CA LEU A 262 -55.17 27.04 17.20
C LEU A 262 -55.42 27.77 15.87
N GLY A 263 -54.95 29.02 15.75
CA GLY A 263 -54.97 29.81 14.53
C GLY A 263 -53.72 29.65 13.65
N CYS A 264 -52.78 28.78 14.03
CA CYS A 264 -51.67 28.41 13.14
C CYS A 264 -52.20 27.75 11.87
N PRO A 265 -51.53 27.96 10.71
CA PRO A 265 -51.91 27.33 9.44
C PRO A 265 -52.02 25.80 9.50
N SER A 266 -51.35 25.16 10.46
CA SER A 266 -51.34 23.71 10.69
C SER A 266 -52.59 23.15 11.38
N ILE A 267 -53.38 23.95 12.11
CA ILE A 267 -54.59 23.50 12.84
C ILE A 267 -55.86 24.20 12.31
N ASN A 268 -55.73 25.46 11.86
CA ASN A 268 -56.71 26.26 11.13
C ASN A 268 -58.20 25.95 11.46
N LEU A 269 -58.60 26.23 12.71
CA LEU A 269 -60.00 26.14 13.14
C LEU A 269 -60.82 27.28 12.54
N THR A 270 -62.07 27.00 12.16
CA THR A 270 -63.00 28.07 11.76
C THR A 270 -63.41 28.91 12.99
N PRO A 271 -63.90 30.14 12.83
CA PRO A 271 -64.35 30.97 13.95
C PRO A 271 -65.36 30.27 14.88
N ALA A 272 -66.31 29.51 14.30
CA ALA A 272 -67.29 28.73 15.06
C ALA A 272 -66.65 27.56 15.83
N GLU A 273 -65.69 26.87 15.23
CA GLU A 273 -64.93 25.80 15.89
C GLU A 273 -64.03 26.33 17.00
N LEU A 274 -63.43 27.51 16.81
CA LEU A 274 -62.63 28.19 17.82
C LEU A 274 -63.49 28.56 19.04
N ASN A 275 -64.70 29.10 18.82
CA ASN A 275 -65.65 29.43 19.89
C ASN A 275 -66.03 28.19 20.72
N VAL A 276 -66.35 27.08 20.04
CA VAL A 276 -66.65 25.81 20.72
C VAL A 276 -65.42 25.28 21.47
N ALA A 277 -64.22 25.34 20.87
CA ALA A 277 -62.98 24.90 21.50
C ALA A 277 -62.66 25.71 22.78
N LEU A 278 -62.90 27.02 22.77
CA LEU A 278 -62.70 27.89 23.93
C LEU A 278 -63.63 27.54 25.09
N MET A 279 -64.91 27.29 24.81
CA MET A 279 -65.86 26.90 25.85
C MET A 279 -65.61 25.48 26.39
N VAL A 280 -65.17 24.55 25.54
CA VAL A 280 -64.72 23.21 25.96
C VAL A 280 -63.49 23.29 26.85
N ARG A 281 -62.55 24.20 26.56
CA ARG A 281 -61.39 24.49 27.43
C ARG A 281 -61.84 25.13 28.74
N ALA A 282 -62.84 26.00 28.76
CA ALA A 282 -63.31 26.63 29.99
C ALA A 282 -63.95 25.64 30.99
N GLY A 283 -64.73 24.67 30.53
CA GLY A 283 -65.40 23.72 31.44
C GLY A 283 -66.77 23.28 30.98
N LYS A 284 -67.32 23.99 29.99
CA LYS A 284 -68.72 23.91 29.66
C LYS A 284 -69.05 22.56 29.01
N SER A 285 -70.18 21.98 29.41
CA SER A 285 -70.74 20.79 28.79
C SER A 285 -71.30 21.12 27.40
N THR A 286 -71.50 20.10 26.55
CA THR A 286 -72.06 20.31 25.20
C THR A 286 -73.42 21.01 25.24
N ARG A 287 -74.26 20.72 26.25
CA ARG A 287 -75.55 21.40 26.46
C ARG A 287 -75.34 22.88 26.83
N GLN A 288 -74.51 23.16 27.82
CA GLN A 288 -74.22 24.55 28.24
C GLN A 288 -73.61 25.39 27.10
N ILE A 289 -72.83 24.77 26.21
CA ILE A 289 -72.28 25.44 25.02
C ILE A 289 -73.39 25.75 24.02
N ALA A 290 -74.30 24.81 23.78
CA ALA A 290 -75.44 24.97 22.88
C ALA A 290 -76.35 26.11 23.36
N ASP A 291 -76.67 26.12 24.65
CA ASP A 291 -77.47 27.17 25.29
C ASP A 291 -76.75 28.53 25.27
N SER A 292 -75.43 28.56 25.52
CA SER A 292 -74.63 29.80 25.50
C SER A 292 -74.47 30.40 24.10
N LEU A 293 -74.54 29.58 23.04
CA LEU A 293 -74.37 30.01 21.65
C LEU A 293 -75.71 30.11 20.89
N ASN A 294 -76.83 29.79 21.55
CA ASN A 294 -78.17 29.70 20.96
C ASN A 294 -78.20 28.84 19.67
N VAL A 295 -77.61 27.65 19.74
CA VAL A 295 -77.55 26.69 18.63
C VAL A 295 -78.00 25.31 19.09
N ALA A 296 -78.48 24.48 18.17
CA ALA A 296 -78.87 23.12 18.50
C ALA A 296 -77.69 22.31 19.08
N TYR A 297 -77.98 21.45 20.07
CA TYR A 297 -77.01 20.55 20.70
C TYR A 297 -76.16 19.77 19.67
N LYS A 298 -76.82 19.29 18.60
CA LYS A 298 -76.19 18.50 17.54
C LYS A 298 -75.14 19.29 16.75
N THR A 299 -75.32 20.60 16.61
CA THR A 299 -74.37 21.51 15.95
C THR A 299 -73.08 21.60 16.74
N VAL A 300 -73.17 21.75 18.08
CA VAL A 300 -71.99 21.77 18.96
C VAL A 300 -71.26 20.43 18.93
N GLU A 301 -71.98 19.30 18.95
CA GLU A 301 -71.40 17.97 18.83
C GLU A 301 -70.60 17.82 17.52
N THR A 302 -71.17 18.30 16.41
CA THR A 302 -70.52 18.30 15.10
C THR A 302 -69.23 19.13 15.10
N HIS A 303 -69.26 20.34 15.68
CA HIS A 303 -68.06 21.16 15.84
C HIS A 303 -67.00 20.47 16.70
N ARG A 304 -67.37 19.82 17.82
CA ARG A 304 -66.42 19.07 18.66
C ARG A 304 -65.74 17.92 17.91
N VAL A 305 -66.47 17.21 17.04
CA VAL A 305 -65.89 16.16 16.18
C VAL A 305 -64.92 16.74 15.15
N ARG A 306 -65.28 17.85 14.49
CA ARG A 306 -64.39 18.52 13.53
C ARG A 306 -63.12 19.04 14.20
N ILE A 307 -63.24 19.64 15.39
CA ILE A 307 -62.09 20.06 16.20
C ILE A 307 -61.20 18.86 16.54
N ARG A 308 -61.77 17.72 16.95
CA ARG A 308 -60.98 16.49 17.20
C ARG A 308 -60.23 16.03 15.94
N LYS A 309 -60.87 16.07 14.76
CA LYS A 309 -60.23 15.70 13.49
C LYS A 309 -59.07 16.64 13.15
N LYS A 310 -59.28 17.95 13.26
CA LYS A 310 -58.25 18.98 13.00
C LYS A 310 -57.10 18.95 14.00
N LEU A 311 -57.32 18.41 15.20
CA LEU A 311 -56.28 18.20 16.23
C LEU A 311 -55.67 16.78 16.20
N GLY A 312 -56.02 15.93 15.22
CA GLY A 312 -55.48 14.57 15.10
C GLY A 312 -55.94 13.58 16.20
N LEU A 313 -57.08 13.85 16.83
CA LEU A 313 -57.64 13.06 17.95
C LEU A 313 -58.70 12.02 17.52
N THR A 314 -58.85 11.79 16.22
CA THR A 314 -59.93 10.98 15.62
C THR A 314 -59.95 9.53 16.13
N HIS A 315 -58.78 8.96 16.44
CA HIS A 315 -58.63 7.58 16.93
C HIS A 315 -57.91 7.46 18.28
N ARG A 316 -57.78 8.56 19.03
CA ARG A 316 -57.09 8.57 20.33
C ARG A 316 -58.09 8.69 21.48
N ARG A 317 -57.94 7.86 22.52
CA ARG A 317 -58.72 7.93 23.79
C ARG A 317 -58.48 9.21 24.61
N ARG A 318 -57.68 10.17 24.11
CA ARG A 318 -57.37 11.42 24.80
C ARG A 318 -58.58 12.35 24.83
N ASN A 319 -58.89 12.90 26.00
CA ASN A 319 -59.97 13.86 26.18
C ASN A 319 -59.65 15.18 25.46
N LEU A 320 -60.62 15.72 24.72
CA LEU A 320 -60.48 16.95 23.96
C LEU A 320 -60.11 18.13 24.87
N ARG A 321 -60.72 18.25 26.06
CA ARG A 321 -60.42 19.31 27.04
C ARG A 321 -58.98 19.24 27.51
N THR A 322 -58.50 18.05 27.88
CA THR A 322 -57.12 17.85 28.35
C THR A 322 -56.11 18.24 27.27
N CYS A 323 -56.36 17.85 26.02
CA CYS A 323 -55.51 18.23 24.88
C CYS A 323 -55.49 19.76 24.67
N LEU A 324 -56.65 20.41 24.72
CA LEU A 324 -56.78 21.87 24.62
C LEU A 324 -56.09 22.61 25.78
N MET A 325 -56.10 22.07 27.00
CA MET A 325 -55.36 22.67 28.12
C MET A 325 -53.84 22.62 27.92
N THR A 326 -53.30 21.49 27.45
CA THR A 326 -51.86 21.35 27.13
C THR A 326 -51.39 22.22 25.97
N LEU A 327 -52.28 22.63 25.07
CA LEU A 327 -51.99 23.59 24.00
C LEU A 327 -51.88 25.04 24.53
N GLY A 328 -52.09 25.29 25.83
CA GLY A 328 -52.00 26.62 26.44
C GLY A 328 -50.78 26.81 27.33
N THR A 329 -50.29 25.75 27.98
CA THR A 329 -49.15 25.82 28.91
C THR A 329 -47.82 25.82 28.16
N THR A 330 -46.98 26.81 28.45
CA THR A 330 -45.58 26.86 28.02
C THR A 330 -44.75 25.99 28.98
N ASP A 331 -44.68 24.69 28.73
CA ASP A 331 -43.65 23.85 29.35
C ASP A 331 -42.43 23.79 28.41
N PRO A 332 -41.25 24.32 28.82
CA PRO A 332 -40.03 24.25 28.02
C PRO A 332 -39.56 22.81 27.72
N ARG A 333 -40.05 21.80 28.45
CA ARG A 333 -39.77 20.37 28.19
C ARG A 333 -40.54 19.78 27.00
N HIS A 334 -41.47 20.52 26.40
CA HIS A 334 -42.26 20.07 25.24
C HIS A 334 -41.88 20.76 23.92
N LYS A 335 -40.69 21.36 23.84
CA LYS A 335 -40.07 21.75 22.54
C LYS A 335 -39.89 20.56 21.57
N ALA A 336 -39.99 19.32 22.05
CA ALA A 336 -39.98 18.10 21.23
C ALA A 336 -41.30 17.78 20.51
N MET A 337 -42.34 18.61 20.65
CA MET A 337 -43.65 18.36 20.00
C MET A 337 -43.81 19.04 18.63
N GLY A 338 -42.70 19.51 18.04
CA GLY A 338 -42.62 19.86 16.61
C GLY A 338 -42.77 18.64 15.68
N ASP A 339 -42.57 17.43 16.21
CA ASP A 339 -42.56 16.19 15.43
C ASP A 339 -43.96 15.54 15.26
N ILE A 340 -45.02 16.13 15.82
CA ILE A 340 -46.38 15.57 15.73
C ILE A 340 -47.16 16.14 14.51
N PHE A 341 -46.70 17.23 13.90
CA PHE A 341 -47.39 17.88 12.78
C PHE A 341 -46.68 17.74 11.41
N THR A 342 -45.62 16.94 11.32
CA THR A 342 -45.02 16.55 10.04
C THR A 342 -45.48 15.15 9.63
N GLY A 343 -46.62 15.09 8.93
CA GLY A 343 -47.10 13.90 8.24
C GLY A 343 -47.93 14.31 7.03
N PRO A 344 -47.60 13.86 5.80
CA PRO A 344 -48.06 14.51 4.58
C PRO A 344 -49.48 14.10 4.17
N PHE A 345 -50.18 15.01 3.50
CA PHE A 345 -51.36 14.71 2.68
C PHE A 345 -50.99 13.70 1.58
N PRO A 346 -51.89 12.76 1.22
CA PRO A 346 -51.59 11.74 0.22
C PRO A 346 -51.62 12.33 -1.18
N ALA A 347 -50.51 12.21 -1.92
CA ALA A 347 -50.51 12.29 -3.37
C ALA A 347 -50.64 10.87 -3.92
N GLU A 348 -51.78 10.56 -4.50
CA GLU A 348 -51.98 9.37 -5.32
C GLU A 348 -51.14 9.43 -6.60
N SER A 349 -50.76 8.23 -7.04
CA SER A 349 -50.36 7.88 -8.40
C SER A 349 -49.04 8.47 -8.90
N LEU A 350 -48.01 7.61 -8.98
CA LEU A 350 -47.29 7.33 -10.23
C LEU A 350 -46.11 6.36 -9.98
N ARG A 351 -46.08 5.30 -10.80
CA ARG A 351 -44.99 4.33 -11.03
C ARG A 351 -44.80 3.30 -9.91
N GLY A 352 -44.70 2.02 -10.17
CA GLY A 352 -44.32 1.31 -11.39
C GLY A 352 -43.50 0.10 -10.95
N ARG A 353 -43.87 -1.08 -11.42
CA ARG A 353 -43.14 -2.34 -11.24
C ARG A 353 -41.66 -2.12 -11.58
N ASP A 354 -40.70 -2.64 -10.80
CA ASP A 354 -40.02 -3.89 -11.13
C ASP A 354 -38.95 -4.36 -10.11
N ARG A 355 -38.88 -5.69 -9.97
CA ARG A 355 -37.74 -6.60 -9.72
C ARG A 355 -36.83 -6.50 -8.47
N ARG A 356 -37.11 -7.43 -7.54
CA ARG A 356 -36.28 -8.57 -7.04
C ARG A 356 -34.73 -8.40 -6.93
N ARG A 357 -34.27 -8.32 -5.65
CA ARG A 357 -33.19 -9.05 -4.89
C ARG A 357 -31.74 -9.17 -5.45
N PRO A 358 -30.72 -9.54 -4.63
CA PRO A 358 -30.58 -9.70 -3.16
C PRO A 358 -29.40 -8.84 -2.59
N GLY A 359 -29.14 -8.60 -1.30
CA GLY A 359 -29.08 -9.47 -0.12
C GLY A 359 -27.61 -9.82 0.21
N ILE A 360 -26.93 -9.02 1.04
CA ILE A 360 -25.63 -9.34 1.67
C ILE A 360 -25.74 -9.02 3.17
N PRO A 361 -25.35 -9.95 4.06
CA PRO A 361 -24.79 -9.54 5.35
C PRO A 361 -23.52 -10.30 5.74
N GLY A 362 -22.62 -9.60 6.44
CA GLY A 362 -21.61 -10.12 7.38
C GLY A 362 -20.36 -10.73 6.72
N GLY A 363 -19.13 -10.29 6.96
CA GLY A 363 -18.56 -9.79 8.21
C GLY A 363 -17.91 -10.94 8.97
N SER A 364 -16.67 -11.30 8.62
CA SER A 364 -15.80 -12.10 9.48
C SER A 364 -14.36 -11.61 9.41
N ILE A 365 -13.85 -11.27 10.59
CA ILE A 365 -12.51 -10.82 10.92
C ILE A 365 -11.63 -12.06 11.00
N THR A 366 -10.49 -12.08 10.32
CA THR A 366 -9.41 -13.04 10.58
C THR A 366 -8.09 -12.32 10.78
N HIS A 367 -7.53 -12.49 11.97
CA HIS A 367 -6.17 -12.10 12.35
C HIS A 367 -5.12 -12.97 11.63
N PRO A 368 -3.92 -12.45 11.34
CA PRO A 368 -2.78 -13.26 10.90
C PRO A 368 -2.06 -13.91 12.10
N PRO A 369 -1.48 -15.10 11.99
CA PRO A 369 -0.58 -15.63 13.01
C PRO A 369 0.86 -15.15 12.77
N ASN A 370 1.52 -14.83 13.89
CA ASN A 370 2.94 -14.48 14.00
C ASN A 370 3.82 -15.76 14.00
N PRO A 371 5.14 -15.67 13.71
CA PRO A 371 6.00 -16.82 13.52
C PRO A 371 6.76 -17.22 14.80
N THR A 372 6.96 -18.54 14.96
CA THR A 372 7.96 -19.21 15.80
C THR A 372 8.40 -20.41 14.95
N GLY A 373 9.66 -20.60 14.54
CA GLY A 373 10.87 -20.58 15.34
C GLY A 373 11.23 -22.03 15.66
N GLU A 374 12.21 -22.61 14.94
CA GLU A 374 13.26 -23.56 15.41
C GLU A 374 13.78 -24.52 14.32
N GLN A 375 15.11 -24.49 14.15
CA GLN A 375 16.09 -25.61 14.02
C GLN A 375 15.81 -26.69 12.95
N ASN A 376 16.75 -27.18 12.13
CA ASN A 376 18.14 -27.52 12.39
C ASN A 376 18.87 -27.80 11.06
N MET A 377 20.20 -27.67 11.09
CA MET A 377 21.18 -28.06 10.05
C MET A 377 21.33 -29.61 9.96
N PRO A 378 22.10 -30.23 9.04
CA PRO A 378 23.36 -29.79 8.41
C PRO A 378 23.33 -29.45 6.92
#